data_AF-A0A2I0PDF7-F1
#
_entry.id   AF-A0A2I0PDF7-F1
#
_cell.length_a   1.000
_cell.length_b   1.000
_cell.length_c   1.000
_cell.angle_alpha   90.00
_cell.angle_beta   90.00
_cell.angle_gamma   90.00
#
_symmetry.space_group_name_H-M   'P 1'
#
loop_
_entity.id
_entity.type
_entity.pdbx_description
1 polymer ?
#
loop_
_entity_poly.entity_id
_entity_poly.type
_entity_poly.pdbx_seq_one_letter_code
_entity_poly.pdbx_strand_id
1 'polypeptide(L)'
;MFGMIPSLPTSHTVALTVSQVDPDNIVVVYHGGPDQRSLTGLNITWPKGHHEIHTNPEVGTVYRLANRPPGTDTNVTAGKDHIVITGIFSGNIQQVVLDTFV
;
A
#
# COMPACT_ATOMS: atom_id res chain seq x y z
N MET A 1 -24.82 25.19 26.08
CA MET A 1 -23.50 24.69 25.63
C MET A 1 -23.75 23.88 24.35
N PHE A 2 -23.46 24.47 23.20
CA PHE A 2 -23.69 23.87 21.89
C PHE A 2 -22.64 22.78 21.63
N GLY A 3 -23.08 21.60 21.20
CA GLY A 3 -22.24 20.44 20.95
C GLY A 3 -21.30 20.64 19.78
N MET A 4 -20.01 20.41 20.02
CA MET A 4 -19.07 20.09 18.95
C MET A 4 -19.46 18.72 18.40
N ILE A 5 -20.02 18.70 17.19
CA ILE A 5 -20.13 17.47 16.41
C ILE A 5 -18.69 17.12 16.00
N PRO A 6 -18.11 15.99 16.44
CA PRO A 6 -16.83 15.56 15.92
C PRO A 6 -16.98 15.34 14.42
N SER A 7 -16.09 15.93 13.63
CA SER A 7 -16.01 15.72 12.18
C SER A 7 -16.03 14.21 11.90
N LEU A 8 -17.00 13.76 11.12
CA LEU A 8 -17.12 12.35 10.72
C LEU A 8 -15.81 11.93 10.02
N PRO A 9 -15.21 10.79 10.40
CA PRO A 9 -14.08 10.24 9.65
C PRO A 9 -14.54 9.99 8.21
N THR A 10 -13.91 10.65 7.22
CA THR A 10 -14.12 10.32 5.82
C THR A 10 -13.32 9.07 5.49
N SER A 11 -14.00 8.02 5.05
CA SER A 11 -13.37 6.80 4.54
C SER A 11 -13.19 6.93 3.03
N HIS A 12 -12.04 6.53 2.52
CA HIS A 12 -11.73 6.46 1.11
C HIS A 12 -11.64 5.00 0.63
N THR A 13 -12.13 4.75 -0.57
CA THR A 13 -12.20 3.41 -1.18
C THR A 13 -11.34 3.36 -2.44
N VAL A 14 -10.33 2.49 -2.39
CA VAL A 14 -9.50 2.10 -3.54
C VAL A 14 -9.24 0.60 -3.49
N ALA A 15 -8.96 0.01 -4.65
CA ALA A 15 -8.75 -1.42 -4.81
C ALA A 15 -7.29 -1.71 -5.18
N LEU A 16 -6.67 -2.61 -4.44
CA LEU A 16 -5.33 -3.13 -4.68
C LEU A 16 -5.34 -4.65 -4.51
N THR A 17 -4.50 -5.33 -5.27
CA THR A 17 -4.23 -6.76 -5.06
C THR A 17 -2.75 -6.96 -4.82
N VAL A 18 -2.43 -7.92 -3.96
CA VAL A 18 -1.06 -8.33 -3.67
C VAL A 18 -0.93 -9.81 -3.93
N SER A 19 0.15 -10.22 -4.57
CA SER A 19 0.42 -11.61 -4.90
C SER A 19 1.92 -11.87 -4.89
N GLN A 20 2.32 -12.98 -4.28
CA GLN A 20 3.64 -13.54 -4.47
C GLN A 20 3.64 -14.37 -5.75
N VAL A 21 4.29 -13.86 -6.81
CA VAL A 21 4.24 -14.47 -8.15
C VAL A 21 5.27 -15.58 -8.31
N ASP A 22 6.35 -15.52 -7.54
CA ASP A 22 7.40 -16.52 -7.47
C ASP A 22 8.07 -16.45 -6.08
N PRO A 23 8.97 -17.41 -5.73
CA PRO A 23 9.58 -17.46 -4.41
C PRO A 23 10.35 -16.20 -4.01
N ASP A 24 10.69 -15.32 -4.96
CA ASP A 24 11.55 -14.16 -4.76
C ASP A 24 10.84 -12.82 -5.01
N ASN A 25 9.63 -12.82 -5.59
CA ASN A 25 8.97 -11.61 -6.05
C ASN A 25 7.55 -11.46 -5.49
N ILE A 26 7.29 -10.26 -4.97
CA ILE A 26 5.96 -9.81 -4.59
C ILE A 26 5.51 -8.71 -5.54
N VAL A 27 4.26 -8.81 -5.99
CA VAL A 27 3.63 -7.88 -6.91
C VAL A 27 2.40 -7.27 -6.26
N VAL A 28 2.32 -5.94 -6.31
CA VAL A 28 1.14 -5.15 -5.95
C VAL A 28 0.59 -4.54 -7.24
N VAL A 29 -0.70 -4.68 -7.48
CA VAL A 29 -1.39 -4.05 -8.61
C VAL A 29 -2.43 -3.08 -8.08
N TYR A 30 -2.37 -1.83 -8.56
CA TYR A 30 -3.37 -0.82 -8.24
C TYR A 30 -4.51 -0.83 -9.27
N HIS A 31 -5.76 -1.04 -8.82
CA HIS A 31 -6.93 -1.16 -9.69
C HIS A 31 -7.81 0.09 -9.75
N GLY A 32 -7.43 1.16 -9.04
CA GLY A 32 -8.25 2.37 -8.97
C GLY A 32 -9.35 2.29 -7.90
N GLY A 33 -10.43 3.02 -8.10
CA GLY A 33 -11.59 3.02 -7.19
C GLY A 33 -12.35 4.35 -7.21
N PRO A 34 -13.48 4.44 -6.51
CA PRO A 34 -14.28 5.67 -6.42
C PRO A 34 -13.46 6.89 -5.97
N ASP A 35 -12.51 6.68 -5.06
CA ASP A 35 -11.65 7.72 -4.50
C ASP A 35 -10.26 7.83 -5.17
N GLN A 36 -10.07 7.24 -6.36
CA GLN A 36 -8.75 7.29 -7.02
C GLN A 36 -8.26 8.70 -7.33
N ARG A 37 -9.18 9.65 -7.57
CA ARG A 37 -8.83 11.04 -7.91
C ARG A 37 -8.29 11.82 -6.71
N SER A 38 -8.64 11.41 -5.50
CA SER A 38 -8.10 12.00 -4.27
C SER A 38 -6.82 11.31 -3.81
N LEU A 39 -6.45 10.15 -4.36
CA LEU A 39 -5.22 9.44 -4.00
C LEU A 39 -3.98 10.18 -4.57
N THR A 40 -3.17 10.74 -3.69
CA THR A 40 -1.94 11.48 -4.05
C THR A 40 -0.68 10.63 -3.91
N GLY A 41 -0.74 9.55 -3.11
CA GLY A 41 0.37 8.61 -2.97
C GLY A 41 -0.03 7.27 -2.38
N LEU A 42 0.83 6.27 -2.58
CA LEU A 42 0.77 4.97 -1.92
C LEU A 42 2.06 4.77 -1.14
N ASN A 43 1.94 4.46 0.15
CA ASN A 43 3.04 3.99 0.97
C ASN A 43 2.91 2.48 1.13
N ILE A 44 3.81 1.74 0.48
CA ILE A 44 3.86 0.28 0.54
C ILE A 44 4.90 -0.10 1.59
N THR A 45 4.43 -0.73 2.66
CA THR A 45 5.28 -1.37 3.66
C THR A 45 5.40 -2.83 3.28
N TRP A 46 6.56 -3.16 2.73
CA TRP A 46 6.97 -4.50 2.38
C TRP A 46 7.45 -5.27 3.60
N PRO A 47 7.60 -6.60 3.50
CA PRO A 47 8.14 -7.43 4.58
C PRO A 47 9.52 -6.92 5.04
N LYS A 48 9.85 -7.24 6.29
CA LYS A 48 11.07 -6.76 6.97
C LYS A 48 11.17 -5.23 7.14
N GLY A 49 10.07 -4.50 6.95
CA GLY A 49 10.01 -3.05 7.17
C GLY A 49 10.68 -2.24 6.07
N HIS A 50 10.77 -2.78 4.85
CA HIS A 50 11.15 -1.98 3.69
C HIS A 50 9.96 -1.13 3.26
N HIS A 51 10.13 0.19 3.16
CA HIS A 51 9.05 1.11 2.83
C HIS A 51 9.33 1.82 1.51
N GLU A 52 8.32 1.87 0.64
CA GLU A 52 8.36 2.63 -0.61
C GLU A 52 7.19 3.58 -0.70
N ILE A 53 7.48 4.84 -1.01
CA ILE A 53 6.46 5.86 -1.25
C ILE A 53 6.40 6.13 -2.74
N HIS A 54 5.25 5.86 -3.33
CA HIS A 54 4.94 6.11 -4.73
C HIS A 54 4.00 7.30 -4.82
N THR A 55 4.43 8.36 -5.50
CA THR A 55 3.62 9.56 -5.71
C THR A 55 2.80 9.46 -7.00
N ASN A 56 1.60 10.03 -6.97
CA ASN A 56 0.68 10.08 -8.11
C ASN A 56 0.44 8.70 -8.79
N PRO A 57 -0.01 7.69 -8.03
CA PRO A 57 -0.20 6.34 -8.54
C PRO A 57 -1.24 6.29 -9.67
N GLU A 58 -0.90 5.67 -10.79
CA GLU A 58 -1.81 5.51 -11.92
C GLU A 58 -2.53 4.16 -11.86
N VAL A 59 -3.81 4.15 -12.26
CA VAL A 59 -4.59 2.91 -12.35
C VAL A 59 -3.91 1.93 -13.31
N GLY A 60 -3.73 0.69 -12.88
CA GLY A 60 -3.01 -0.35 -13.62
C GLY A 60 -1.51 -0.39 -13.35
N THR A 61 -0.98 0.52 -12.52
CA THR A 61 0.44 0.46 -12.11
C THR A 61 0.72 -0.82 -11.34
N VAL A 62 1.86 -1.43 -11.66
CA VAL A 62 2.35 -2.66 -11.04
C VAL A 62 3.61 -2.32 -10.26
N TYR A 63 3.55 -2.44 -8.93
CA TYR A 63 4.71 -2.31 -8.05
C TYR A 63 5.27 -3.68 -7.76
N ARG A 64 6.59 -3.83 -7.89
CA ARG A 64 7.27 -5.11 -7.71
C ARG A 64 8.43 -4.94 -6.77
N LEU A 65 8.56 -5.86 -5.84
CA LEU A 65 9.74 -5.96 -5.01
C LEU A 65 10.28 -7.39 -5.08
N ALA A 66 11.57 -7.50 -5.39
CA ALA A 66 12.29 -8.74 -5.53
C ALA A 66 13.31 -8.90 -4.41
N ASN A 67 13.60 -10.14 -4.02
CA ASN A 67 14.74 -10.47 -3.16
C ASN A 67 16.02 -9.92 -3.78
N ARG A 68 16.83 -9.25 -2.95
CA ARG A 68 18.16 -8.82 -3.37
C ARG A 68 19.17 -9.97 -3.22
N PRO A 69 20.34 -9.89 -3.88
CA PRO A 69 21.35 -10.94 -3.80
C PRO A 69 21.73 -11.31 -2.35
N PRO A 70 22.16 -12.57 -2.11
CA PRO A 70 22.61 -13.02 -0.80
C PRO A 70 23.70 -12.09 -0.25
N GLY A 71 23.49 -11.56 0.96
CA GLY A 71 24.40 -10.57 1.59
C GLY A 71 23.80 -9.17 1.74
N THR A 72 22.54 -8.98 1.35
CA THR A 72 21.74 -7.78 1.68
C THR A 72 20.52 -8.22 2.49
N ASP A 73 20.21 -7.54 3.59
CA ASP A 73 19.15 -7.92 4.56
C ASP A 73 17.71 -7.79 4.01
N THR A 74 17.53 -7.65 2.70
CA THR A 74 16.25 -7.48 2.02
C THR A 74 15.86 -8.78 1.30
N ASN A 75 15.72 -9.87 2.06
CA ASN A 75 14.85 -10.97 1.65
C ASN A 75 13.42 -10.52 1.94
N VAL A 76 12.75 -10.14 0.86
CA VAL A 76 11.37 -9.68 0.79
C VAL A 76 10.42 -10.85 1.01
N THR A 77 10.83 -12.06 0.61
CA THR A 77 10.05 -13.27 0.78
C THR A 77 10.78 -14.29 1.65
N ALA A 78 10.21 -14.63 2.80
CA ALA A 78 10.82 -15.60 3.72
C ALA A 78 9.80 -16.51 4.43
N GLY A 79 8.56 -16.56 3.95
CA GLY A 79 7.49 -17.36 4.55
C GLY A 79 6.16 -16.64 4.44
N LYS A 80 5.55 -16.29 5.58
CA LYS A 80 4.35 -15.43 5.60
C LYS A 80 4.78 -13.98 5.52
N ASP A 81 4.57 -13.38 4.37
CA ASP A 81 5.08 -12.06 4.06
C ASP A 81 3.97 -11.02 4.32
N HIS A 82 4.13 -10.25 5.41
CA HIS A 82 3.17 -9.23 5.81
C HIS A 82 3.35 -7.96 5.00
N ILE A 83 2.28 -7.50 4.36
CA ILE A 83 2.27 -6.31 3.51
C ILE A 83 1.14 -5.39 3.95
N VAL A 84 1.51 -4.14 4.19
CA VAL A 84 0.56 -3.08 4.54
C VAL A 84 0.71 -1.95 3.53
N ILE A 85 -0.41 -1.54 2.94
CA ILE A 85 -0.47 -0.43 2.01
C ILE A 85 -1.33 0.66 2.61
N THR A 86 -0.74 1.85 2.73
CA THR A 86 -1.40 3.06 3.18
C THR A 86 -1.59 4.00 1.99
N GLY A 87 -2.85 4.33 1.69
CA GLY A 87 -3.19 5.39 0.76
C GLY A 87 -3.03 6.75 1.41
N ILE A 88 -2.38 7.67 0.70
CA ILE A 88 -2.27 9.08 1.05
C ILE A 88 -3.24 9.82 0.13
N PHE A 89 -4.27 10.42 0.70
CA PHE A 89 -5.31 11.15 -0.03
C PHE A 89 -5.14 12.67 0.11
N SER A 90 -5.82 13.41 -0.75
CA SER A 90 -5.88 14.87 -0.75
C SER A 90 -6.23 15.40 0.64
N GLY A 91 -5.52 16.43 1.10
CA GLY A 91 -5.64 16.90 2.48
C GLY A 91 -4.77 16.13 3.48
N ASN A 92 -3.82 15.32 3.00
CA ASN A 92 -2.87 14.54 3.81
C ASN A 92 -3.55 13.48 4.70
N ILE A 93 -4.71 13.00 4.27
CA ILE A 93 -5.45 11.94 4.94
C ILE A 93 -4.75 10.62 4.63
N GLN A 94 -4.38 9.87 5.66
CA GLN A 94 -3.74 8.57 5.51
C GLN A 94 -4.69 7.47 5.96
N GLN A 95 -4.86 6.45 5.14
CA GLN A 95 -5.72 5.31 5.44
C GLN A 95 -5.06 4.03 4.97
N VAL A 96 -5.10 2.98 5.80
CA VAL A 96 -4.72 1.63 5.38
C VAL A 96 -5.76 1.13 4.39
N VAL A 97 -5.34 0.90 3.15
CA VAL A 97 -6.20 0.46 2.04
C VAL A 97 -6.06 -1.03 1.75
N LEU A 98 -4.96 -1.64 2.21
CA LEU A 98 -4.77 -3.08 2.18
C LEU A 98 -3.83 -3.49 3.33
N ASP A 99 -4.19 -4.56 4.03
CA ASP A 99 -3.37 -5.23 5.04
C ASP A 99 -3.54 -6.73 4.84
N THR A 100 -2.48 -7.41 4.40
CA THR A 100 -2.56 -8.81 4.02
C THR A 100 -1.25 -9.56 4.23
N PHE A 101 -1.35 -10.88 4.26
CA PHE A 101 -0.20 -11.79 4.24
C PHE A 101 -0.24 -12.54 2.91
N VAL A 102 0.90 -12.58 2.22
CA VAL A 102 1.13 -13.44 1.06
C VAL A 102 2.13 -14.53 1.36
#